data_AF-A0A963CEC9-F1
#
_entry.id   AF-A0A963CEC9-F1
#
_cell.length_a   1.000
_cell.length_b   1.000
_cell.length_c   1.000
_cell.angle_alpha   90.00
_cell.angle_beta   90.00
_cell.angle_gamma   90.00
#
_symmetry.space_group_name_H-M   'P 1'
#
loop_
_entity.id
_entity.type
_entity.pdbx_description
1 polymer ?
#
loop_
_entity_poly.entity_id
_entity_poly.type
_entity_poly.pdbx_seq_one_letter_code
_entity_poly.pdbx_strand_id
1 'polypeptide(L)'
;MRRSLAAIAALLATTIAAPAVQAKPIEFAGPLRVVEFDSGAGRYSGVPLGTRFSGSIDDTTFAGTISDGVTTTLFDCCIAAGGFELIDDLTLDADQAALFNQIAGAGRFAEGDVFDLVDIEGDTDAGGGRIEVGLSFLFSPSTFAGPSDRDRFDPGRAAAAAFFVFEEDANGLDVYSGIGPISAVPGPASGWMMAVGLAFVAAGLARQGRLSPRAPANG
;
A
#
# COMPACT_ATOMS: atom_id res chain seq x y z
N MET A 1 11.85 -33.11 -65.58
CA MET A 1 10.83 -32.15 -66.04
C MET A 1 9.46 -32.56 -65.52
N ARG A 2 8.93 -31.84 -64.51
CA ARG A 2 7.52 -31.47 -64.32
C ARG A 2 7.43 -30.65 -63.03
N ARG A 3 6.88 -29.44 -63.16
CA ARG A 3 6.76 -28.37 -62.15
C ARG A 3 5.45 -28.50 -61.36
N SER A 4 5.35 -27.68 -60.30
CA SER A 4 4.12 -27.08 -59.73
C SER A 4 3.44 -27.90 -58.62
N LEU A 5 2.94 -27.41 -57.46
CA LEU A 5 2.65 -26.09 -56.83
C LEU A 5 2.70 -26.29 -55.29
N ALA A 6 3.35 -25.45 -54.48
CA ALA A 6 2.79 -24.30 -53.76
C ALA A 6 1.47 -24.56 -52.99
N ALA A 7 1.54 -24.64 -51.65
CA ALA A 7 0.49 -24.21 -50.72
C ALA A 7 1.08 -24.03 -49.31
N ILE A 8 1.54 -22.81 -49.03
CA ILE A 8 1.85 -22.34 -47.67
C ILE A 8 0.50 -22.03 -47.02
N ALA A 9 0.06 -22.86 -46.08
CA ALA A 9 -1.06 -22.53 -45.21
C ALA A 9 -0.53 -21.61 -44.10
N ALA A 10 -0.59 -20.30 -44.33
CA ALA A 10 -0.40 -19.30 -43.29
C ALA A 10 -1.63 -19.34 -42.37
N LEU A 11 -1.50 -20.02 -41.24
CA LEU A 11 -2.47 -20.00 -40.15
C LEU A 11 -2.39 -18.62 -39.51
N LEU A 12 -3.35 -17.73 -39.80
CA LEU A 12 -3.57 -16.53 -39.02
C LEU A 12 -4.00 -16.95 -37.61
N ALA A 13 -3.04 -17.08 -36.70
CA ALA A 13 -3.31 -17.05 -35.28
C ALA A 13 -3.70 -15.62 -34.94
N THR A 14 -4.99 -15.31 -34.99
CA THR A 14 -5.52 -14.09 -34.38
C THR A 14 -5.40 -14.30 -32.88
N THR A 15 -4.27 -13.89 -32.28
CA THR A 15 -4.20 -13.70 -30.84
C THR A 15 -5.23 -12.63 -30.51
N ILE A 16 -6.37 -13.06 -29.97
CA ILE A 16 -7.29 -12.19 -29.25
C ILE A 16 -6.44 -11.68 -28.08
N ALA A 17 -5.83 -10.51 -28.25
CA ALA A 17 -5.22 -9.80 -27.15
C ALA A 17 -6.36 -9.61 -26.14
N ALA A 18 -6.22 -10.21 -24.96
CA ALA A 18 -7.09 -9.88 -23.85
C ALA A 18 -7.09 -8.34 -23.72
N PRO A 19 -8.25 -7.70 -23.50
CA PRO A 19 -8.26 -6.27 -23.24
C PRO A 19 -7.25 -5.99 -22.13
N ALA A 20 -6.32 -5.08 -22.37
CA ALA A 20 -5.39 -4.65 -21.34
C ALA A 20 -6.25 -4.19 -20.15
N VAL A 21 -6.09 -4.84 -19.00
CA VAL A 21 -6.64 -4.35 -17.74
C VAL A 21 -6.12 -2.93 -17.63
N GLN A 22 -7.03 -1.97 -17.75
CA GLN A 22 -6.69 -0.58 -17.76
C GLN A 22 -6.36 -0.22 -16.31
N ALA A 23 -5.06 -0.13 -16.04
CA ALA A 23 -4.50 0.27 -14.77
C ALA A 23 -5.23 1.53 -14.28
N LYS A 24 -5.84 1.46 -13.09
CA LYS A 24 -6.71 2.51 -12.59
C LYS A 24 -6.00 3.20 -11.42
N PRO A 25 -5.53 4.44 -11.58
CA PRO A 25 -4.95 5.17 -10.47
C PRO A 25 -6.00 5.40 -9.38
N ILE A 26 -5.65 5.00 -8.17
CA ILE A 26 -6.35 5.35 -6.95
C ILE A 26 -5.78 6.67 -6.47
N GLU A 27 -6.51 7.74 -6.75
CA GLU A 27 -6.23 9.04 -6.15
C GLU A 27 -6.40 8.96 -4.64
N PHE A 28 -5.75 9.84 -3.88
CA PHE A 28 -6.01 9.95 -2.45
C PHE A 28 -5.65 11.34 -1.94
N ALA A 29 -6.31 11.73 -0.85
CA ALA A 29 -5.91 12.90 -0.09
C ALA A 29 -6.36 12.78 1.37
N GLY A 30 -5.53 13.21 2.30
CA GLY A 30 -5.76 13.02 3.71
C GLY A 30 -4.86 13.88 4.59
N PRO A 31 -5.27 14.27 5.81
CA PRO A 31 -4.36 14.88 6.76
C PRO A 31 -3.38 13.86 7.33
N LEU A 32 -2.11 14.21 7.52
CA LEU A 32 -1.19 13.45 8.37
C LEU A 32 -1.75 13.44 9.81
N ARG A 33 -1.89 12.26 10.42
CA ARG A 33 -2.48 12.12 11.76
C ARG A 33 -1.51 11.61 12.79
N VAL A 34 -0.65 10.68 12.40
CA VAL A 34 0.31 10.04 13.28
C VAL A 34 1.68 10.12 12.62
N VAL A 35 2.68 10.42 13.44
CA VAL A 35 4.10 10.23 13.10
C VAL A 35 4.64 9.30 14.17
N GLU A 36 4.89 8.05 13.79
CA GLU A 36 5.36 7.01 14.73
C GLU A 36 6.85 7.15 14.99
N PHE A 37 7.59 7.62 13.97
CA PHE A 37 9.02 7.85 14.07
C PHE A 37 9.44 9.04 13.22
N ASP A 38 10.33 9.88 13.77
CA ASP A 38 10.96 10.98 13.05
C ASP A 38 12.34 11.27 13.65
N SER A 39 13.38 10.93 12.90
CA SER A 39 14.78 11.16 13.29
C SER A 39 15.27 12.58 13.00
N GLY A 40 14.50 13.39 12.25
CA GLY A 40 14.96 14.67 11.71
C GLY A 40 15.58 14.57 10.31
N ALA A 41 15.73 13.36 9.75
CA ALA A 41 16.48 13.14 8.50
C ALA A 41 15.62 12.71 7.30
N GLY A 42 14.38 12.27 7.52
CA GLY A 42 13.46 11.89 6.44
C GLY A 42 13.06 13.07 5.56
N ARG A 43 12.68 12.80 4.32
CA ARG A 43 12.17 13.79 3.36
C ARG A 43 10.91 14.47 3.86
N TYR A 44 10.04 13.75 4.56
CA TYR A 44 8.84 14.30 5.21
C TYR A 44 9.01 14.60 6.70
N SER A 45 10.27 14.58 7.18
CA SER A 45 10.59 14.95 8.56
C SER A 45 10.14 16.36 8.90
N GLY A 46 9.60 16.53 10.11
CA GLY A 46 9.12 17.83 10.60
C GLY A 46 7.82 18.33 9.95
N VAL A 47 7.20 17.56 9.05
CA VAL A 47 5.88 17.91 8.50
C VAL A 47 4.85 17.92 9.64
N PRO A 48 4.12 19.03 9.88
CA PRO A 48 3.17 19.12 10.99
C PRO A 48 1.99 18.15 10.83
N LEU A 49 1.50 17.61 11.96
CA LEU A 49 0.22 16.90 11.98
C LEU A 49 -0.91 17.81 11.46
N GLY A 50 -1.84 17.23 10.71
CA GLY A 50 -2.91 17.94 10.02
C GLY A 50 -2.53 18.44 8.62
N THR A 51 -1.24 18.43 8.24
CA THR A 51 -0.81 18.73 6.87
C THR A 51 -1.50 17.79 5.89
N ARG A 52 -2.07 18.34 4.83
CA ARG A 52 -2.81 17.55 3.84
C ARG A 52 -1.84 16.93 2.85
N PHE A 53 -1.74 15.61 2.88
CA PHE A 53 -1.11 14.83 1.84
C PHE A 53 -2.12 14.54 0.72
N SER A 54 -1.62 14.42 -0.50
CA SER A 54 -2.37 13.98 -1.67
C SER A 54 -1.47 13.25 -2.65
N GLY A 55 -2.05 12.36 -3.44
CA GLY A 55 -1.29 11.56 -4.37
C GLY A 55 -2.17 10.62 -5.18
N SER A 56 -1.51 9.70 -5.87
CA SER A 56 -2.15 8.62 -6.62
C SER A 56 -1.26 7.38 -6.57
N ILE A 57 -1.84 6.20 -6.49
CA ILE A 57 -1.13 4.93 -6.75
C ILE A 57 -1.89 4.11 -7.77
N ASP A 58 -1.18 3.58 -8.74
CA ASP A 58 -1.72 2.63 -9.69
C ASP A 58 -1.79 1.24 -9.04
N ASP A 59 -2.99 0.66 -8.93
CA ASP A 59 -3.18 -0.64 -8.27
C ASP A 59 -2.66 -1.84 -9.05
N THR A 60 -2.08 -1.61 -10.23
CA THR A 60 -1.53 -2.63 -11.13
C THR A 60 -0.02 -2.49 -11.26
N THR A 61 0.48 -1.26 -11.47
CA THR A 61 1.92 -0.99 -11.59
C THR A 61 2.56 -0.57 -10.28
N PHE A 62 1.77 -0.22 -9.26
CA PHE A 62 2.18 0.31 -7.96
C PHE A 62 3.03 1.59 -8.03
N ALA A 63 3.05 2.21 -9.21
CA ALA A 63 3.68 3.49 -9.44
C ALA A 63 2.74 4.62 -9.05
N GLY A 64 3.31 5.75 -8.64
CA GLY A 64 2.49 6.82 -8.14
C GLY A 64 3.24 8.06 -7.71
N THR A 65 2.49 8.90 -7.02
CA THR A 65 2.98 10.16 -6.46
C THR A 65 2.39 10.38 -5.07
N ILE A 66 3.14 11.07 -4.22
CA ILE A 66 2.64 11.61 -2.97
C ILE A 66 3.24 12.99 -2.74
N SER A 67 2.45 13.91 -2.19
CA SER A 67 2.85 15.26 -1.89
C SER A 67 2.17 15.78 -0.62
N ASP A 68 2.91 16.54 0.19
CA ASP A 68 2.41 17.32 1.33
C ASP A 68 2.03 18.77 0.94
N GLY A 69 2.04 19.09 -0.36
CA GLY A 69 1.84 20.43 -0.93
C GLY A 69 3.12 21.25 -1.12
N VAL A 70 4.27 20.80 -0.59
CA VAL A 70 5.59 21.44 -0.75
C VAL A 70 6.57 20.48 -1.40
N THR A 71 6.70 19.30 -0.80
CA THR A 71 7.48 18.18 -1.27
C THR A 71 6.59 17.29 -2.13
N THR A 72 7.15 16.78 -3.23
CA THR A 72 6.50 15.76 -4.07
C THR A 72 7.50 14.65 -4.32
N THR A 73 7.08 13.42 -4.06
CA THR A 73 7.84 12.21 -4.34
C THR A 73 7.09 11.39 -5.38
N LEU A 74 7.78 11.09 -6.48
CA LEU A 74 7.37 10.07 -7.43
C LEU A 74 7.94 8.74 -6.95
N PHE A 75 7.17 7.67 -7.09
CA PHE A 75 7.58 6.31 -6.74
C PHE A 75 7.11 5.32 -7.80
N ASP A 76 7.73 4.15 -7.87
CA ASP A 76 7.43 3.08 -8.81
C ASP A 76 7.35 1.73 -8.08
N CYS A 77 7.03 0.66 -8.79
CA CYS A 77 7.23 -0.70 -8.31
C CYS A 77 8.59 -1.25 -8.71
N CYS A 78 9.24 -2.10 -7.92
CA CYS A 78 9.15 -2.30 -6.47
C CYS A 78 10.59 -2.69 -6.12
N ILE A 79 11.33 -1.84 -5.43
CA ILE A 79 12.70 -2.12 -5.01
C ILE A 79 12.65 -3.15 -3.85
N ALA A 80 11.79 -2.90 -2.87
CA ALA A 80 11.56 -3.74 -1.68
C ALA A 80 10.10 -3.77 -1.19
N ALA A 81 9.24 -2.86 -1.67
CA ALA A 81 7.81 -2.80 -1.38
C ALA A 81 7.07 -4.09 -1.81
N GLY A 82 5.98 -4.42 -1.12
CA GLY A 82 5.18 -5.64 -1.37
C GLY A 82 4.37 -5.60 -2.65
N GLY A 83 4.15 -4.42 -3.23
CA GLY A 83 3.27 -4.23 -4.37
C GLY A 83 1.82 -4.31 -3.93
N PHE A 84 1.11 -5.40 -4.27
CA PHE A 84 -0.25 -5.65 -3.79
C PHE A 84 -0.24 -6.82 -2.81
N GLU A 85 -0.62 -6.56 -1.56
CA GLU A 85 -0.78 -7.57 -0.53
C GLU A 85 -2.26 -7.65 -0.10
N LEU A 86 -2.76 -8.88 0.06
CA LEU A 86 -4.08 -9.16 0.60
C LEU A 86 -3.92 -10.12 1.78
N ILE A 87 -4.31 -9.65 2.95
CA ILE A 87 -4.35 -10.40 4.19
C ILE A 87 -5.83 -10.68 4.52
N ASP A 88 -6.19 -11.94 4.47
CA ASP A 88 -7.52 -12.47 4.80
C ASP A 88 -7.60 -12.72 6.31
N ASP A 89 -8.71 -12.30 6.96
CA ASP A 89 -8.95 -12.49 8.39
C ASP A 89 -7.84 -11.95 9.34
N LEU A 90 -7.33 -10.74 9.08
CA LEU A 90 -6.46 -10.03 10.03
C LEU A 90 -7.18 -9.80 11.35
N THR A 91 -6.67 -10.38 12.43
CA THR A 91 -7.14 -10.12 13.80
C THR A 91 -6.34 -8.96 14.40
N LEU A 92 -7.04 -7.93 14.88
CA LEU A 92 -6.41 -6.76 15.49
C LEU A 92 -5.90 -7.07 16.89
N ASP A 93 -4.66 -6.71 17.17
CA ASP A 93 -4.17 -6.58 18.55
C ASP A 93 -4.58 -5.22 19.17
N ALA A 94 -4.27 -5.03 20.46
CA ALA A 94 -4.64 -3.84 21.20
C ALA A 94 -3.98 -2.56 20.67
N ASP A 95 -2.72 -2.64 20.24
CA ASP A 95 -1.95 -1.49 19.76
C ASP A 95 -2.46 -1.07 18.38
N GLN A 96 -2.73 -2.06 17.51
CA GLN A 96 -3.39 -1.86 16.23
C GLN A 96 -4.74 -1.19 16.44
N ALA A 97 -5.63 -1.76 17.27
CA ALA A 97 -6.96 -1.19 17.52
C ALA A 97 -6.88 0.25 18.08
N ALA A 98 -5.92 0.54 18.96
CA ALA A 98 -5.70 1.89 19.47
C ALA A 98 -5.24 2.87 18.37
N LEU A 99 -4.30 2.47 17.52
CA LEU A 99 -3.82 3.26 16.38
C LEU A 99 -4.95 3.56 15.39
N PHE A 100 -5.73 2.53 15.05
CA PHE A 100 -6.93 2.64 14.22
C PHE A 100 -7.91 3.69 14.74
N ASN A 101 -8.17 3.67 16.05
CA ASN A 101 -9.05 4.63 16.71
C ASN A 101 -8.48 6.06 16.69
N GLN A 102 -7.16 6.23 16.82
CA GLN A 102 -6.50 7.54 16.72
C GLN A 102 -6.64 8.14 15.31
N ILE A 103 -6.49 7.32 14.28
CA ILE A 103 -6.60 7.76 12.88
C ILE A 103 -8.06 8.02 12.49
N ALA A 104 -8.97 7.15 12.90
CA ALA A 104 -10.41 7.27 12.63
C ALA A 104 -11.09 8.40 13.42
N GLY A 105 -10.52 8.82 14.55
CA GLY A 105 -11.11 9.82 15.44
C GLY A 105 -12.35 9.32 16.21
N ALA A 106 -12.60 8.02 16.23
CA ALA A 106 -13.73 7.39 16.90
C ALA A 106 -13.30 6.02 17.44
N GLY A 107 -13.67 5.71 18.70
CA GLY A 107 -13.40 4.42 19.37
C GLY A 107 -14.25 3.28 18.80
N ARG A 108 -13.96 2.89 17.56
CA ARG A 108 -14.70 1.91 16.76
C ARG A 108 -14.04 0.54 16.69
N PHE A 109 -12.73 0.49 16.91
CA PHE A 109 -11.92 -0.72 16.81
C PHE A 109 -11.59 -1.23 18.21
N ALA A 110 -11.62 -2.55 18.36
CA ALA A 110 -11.24 -3.25 19.58
C ALA A 110 -10.24 -4.36 19.26
N GLU A 111 -9.45 -4.72 20.27
CA GLU A 111 -8.64 -5.94 20.23
C GLU A 111 -9.54 -7.15 19.94
N GLY A 112 -9.10 -8.01 19.03
CA GLY A 112 -9.82 -9.20 18.59
C GLY A 112 -10.82 -8.97 17.46
N ASP A 113 -11.05 -7.73 17.02
CA ASP A 113 -11.81 -7.48 15.78
C ASP A 113 -11.09 -8.11 14.59
N VAL A 114 -11.86 -8.61 13.61
CA VAL A 114 -11.34 -9.28 12.41
C VAL A 114 -11.74 -8.50 11.17
N PHE A 115 -10.78 -8.28 10.27
CA PHE A 115 -10.96 -7.57 9.02
C PHE A 115 -10.14 -8.21 7.90
N ASP A 116 -10.52 -7.96 6.66
CA ASP A 116 -9.60 -8.19 5.55
C ASP A 116 -8.81 -6.91 5.29
N LEU A 117 -7.53 -7.05 4.95
CA LEU A 117 -6.61 -5.95 4.68
C LEU A 117 -6.06 -6.06 3.26
N VAL A 118 -6.14 -4.97 2.49
CA VAL A 118 -5.40 -4.81 1.24
C VAL A 118 -4.41 -3.67 1.36
N ASP A 119 -3.15 -3.96 1.08
CA ASP A 119 -2.07 -2.99 0.99
C ASP A 119 -1.59 -2.86 -0.46
N ILE A 120 -1.40 -1.61 -0.89
CA ILE A 120 -0.88 -1.27 -2.20
C ILE A 120 0.30 -0.32 -2.00
N GLU A 121 1.48 -0.73 -2.42
CA GLU A 121 2.74 -0.10 -2.03
C GLU A 121 3.67 0.07 -3.22
N GLY A 122 4.33 1.21 -3.28
CA GLY A 122 5.46 1.47 -4.17
C GLY A 122 6.60 2.13 -3.41
N ASP A 123 7.76 2.19 -4.04
CA ASP A 123 8.94 2.79 -3.43
C ASP A 123 9.82 3.53 -4.43
N THR A 124 10.78 4.28 -3.89
CA THR A 124 11.83 4.95 -4.66
C THR A 124 13.10 5.06 -3.84
N ASP A 125 14.23 5.08 -4.54
CA ASP A 125 15.48 5.53 -3.97
C ASP A 125 15.42 7.05 -3.70
N ALA A 126 15.87 7.47 -2.53
CA ALA A 126 15.90 8.88 -2.13
C ALA A 126 17.26 9.27 -1.55
N GLY A 127 18.23 9.55 -2.43
CA GLY A 127 19.49 10.23 -2.06
C GLY A 127 20.36 9.49 -1.05
N GLY A 128 20.17 8.18 -0.87
CA GLY A 128 20.95 7.37 0.05
C GLY A 128 20.17 6.15 0.55
N GLY A 129 18.89 6.31 0.89
CA GLY A 129 18.02 5.23 1.37
C GLY A 129 16.75 5.05 0.54
N ARG A 130 15.67 4.55 1.16
CA ARG A 130 14.39 4.20 0.51
C ARG A 130 13.24 5.03 1.06
N ILE A 131 12.33 5.46 0.19
CA ILE A 131 11.01 5.96 0.61
C ILE A 131 9.98 4.99 0.06
N GLU A 132 9.18 4.42 0.95
CA GLU A 132 8.06 3.56 0.68
C GLU A 132 6.77 4.31 0.96
N VAL A 133 5.82 4.19 0.04
CA VAL A 133 4.54 4.88 0.08
C VAL A 133 3.48 3.87 -0.25
N GLY A 134 2.44 3.79 0.57
CA GLY A 134 1.35 2.89 0.29
C GLY A 134 0.00 3.37 0.76
N LEU A 135 -1.00 2.64 0.28
CA LEU A 135 -2.39 2.76 0.67
C LEU A 135 -2.85 1.46 1.29
N SER A 136 -3.63 1.58 2.35
CA SER A 136 -4.09 0.45 3.14
C SER A 136 -5.58 0.54 3.32
N PHE A 137 -6.29 -0.54 2.99
CA PHE A 137 -7.75 -0.61 2.97
C PHE A 137 -8.23 -1.75 3.89
N LEU A 138 -9.09 -1.44 4.87
CA LEU A 138 -9.78 -2.51 5.60
C LEU A 138 -11.14 -2.77 4.98
N PHE A 139 -11.49 -4.04 4.94
CA PHE A 139 -12.79 -4.51 4.53
C PHE A 139 -13.41 -5.38 5.62
N SER A 140 -14.72 -5.58 5.53
CA SER A 140 -15.40 -6.59 6.34
C SER A 140 -14.74 -7.95 6.08
N PRO A 141 -14.58 -8.84 7.09
CA PRO A 141 -13.92 -10.16 6.99
C PRO A 141 -14.67 -11.20 6.13
N SER A 142 -15.60 -10.73 5.29
CA SER A 142 -16.33 -11.56 4.33
C SER A 142 -16.17 -11.02 2.90
N THR A 143 -15.28 -10.04 2.73
CA THR A 143 -15.08 -9.39 1.44
C THR A 143 -14.25 -10.27 0.55
N PHE A 144 -13.18 -10.83 1.11
CA PHE A 144 -12.36 -11.83 0.47
C PHE A 144 -12.62 -13.19 1.14
N ALA A 145 -12.39 -14.26 0.40
CA ALA A 145 -12.42 -15.62 0.92
C ALA A 145 -11.04 -16.29 0.83
N GLY A 146 -10.01 -15.47 0.60
CA GLY A 146 -8.62 -15.88 0.44
C GLY A 146 -7.80 -14.93 -0.45
N PRO A 147 -6.46 -15.04 -0.41
CA PRO A 147 -5.54 -14.14 -1.12
C PRO A 147 -5.70 -14.07 -2.65
N SER A 148 -6.38 -15.04 -3.26
CA SER A 148 -6.63 -15.06 -4.71
C SER A 148 -7.77 -14.15 -5.16
N ASP A 149 -8.57 -13.59 -4.24
CA ASP A 149 -9.74 -12.77 -4.56
C ASP A 149 -9.39 -11.29 -4.91
N ARG A 150 -8.18 -11.01 -5.39
CA ARG A 150 -7.74 -9.66 -5.79
C ARG A 150 -8.71 -8.95 -6.73
N ASP A 151 -9.33 -9.68 -7.67
CA ASP A 151 -10.30 -9.11 -8.62
C ASP A 151 -11.57 -8.56 -7.95
N ARG A 152 -11.79 -8.83 -6.65
CA ARG A 152 -12.88 -8.27 -5.85
C ARG A 152 -12.52 -6.98 -5.14
N PHE A 153 -11.25 -6.57 -5.20
CA PHE A 153 -10.80 -5.33 -4.61
C PHE A 153 -11.56 -4.16 -5.25
N ASP A 154 -12.25 -3.40 -4.40
CA ASP A 154 -12.93 -2.17 -4.75
C ASP A 154 -12.69 -1.17 -3.62
N PRO A 155 -11.83 -0.16 -3.80
CA PRO A 155 -11.51 0.79 -2.74
C PRO A 155 -12.74 1.58 -2.26
N GLY A 156 -13.80 1.65 -3.07
CA GLY A 156 -15.07 2.29 -2.68
C GLY A 156 -15.90 1.49 -1.67
N ARG A 157 -15.58 0.21 -1.44
CA ARG A 157 -16.25 -0.67 -0.48
C ARG A 157 -15.49 -0.85 0.82
N ALA A 158 -14.30 -0.27 0.93
CA ALA A 158 -13.51 -0.35 2.14
C ALA A 158 -14.29 0.28 3.30
N ALA A 159 -14.23 -0.35 4.47
CA ALA A 159 -14.72 0.26 5.72
C ALA A 159 -13.89 1.51 6.08
N ALA A 160 -12.78 1.69 5.38
CA ALA A 160 -11.55 2.12 5.95
C ALA A 160 -10.43 2.35 4.95
N ALA A 161 -9.73 3.48 5.00
CA ALA A 161 -8.46 3.56 4.28
C ALA A 161 -7.49 4.63 4.81
N ALA A 162 -6.19 4.33 4.70
CA ALA A 162 -5.12 5.27 5.01
C ALA A 162 -4.04 5.29 3.93
N PHE A 163 -3.28 6.38 3.94
CA PHE A 163 -1.98 6.45 3.30
C PHE A 163 -0.91 6.32 4.39
N PHE A 164 0.24 5.78 4.02
CA PHE A 164 1.43 5.81 4.86
C PHE A 164 2.66 6.20 4.05
N VAL A 165 3.65 6.71 4.77
CA VAL A 165 4.99 6.99 4.26
C VAL A 165 5.98 6.43 5.25
N PHE A 166 6.88 5.59 4.75
CA PHE A 166 7.96 5.01 5.52
C PHE A 166 9.28 5.31 4.82
N GLU A 167 10.27 5.80 5.56
CA GLU A 167 11.58 6.14 5.02
C GLU A 167 12.68 5.44 5.78
N GLU A 168 13.65 4.92 5.05
CA GLU A 168 14.89 4.33 5.55
C GLU A 168 16.11 5.15 5.09
N ASP A 169 17.18 5.13 5.87
CA ASP A 169 18.50 5.62 5.46
C ASP A 169 19.24 4.62 4.55
N ALA A 170 20.47 4.96 4.18
CA ALA A 170 21.32 4.11 3.33
C ALA A 170 21.73 2.76 3.96
N ASN A 171 21.52 2.60 5.25
CA ASN A 171 21.80 1.38 5.99
C ASN A 171 20.53 0.55 6.22
N GLY A 172 19.37 1.00 5.72
CA GLY A 172 18.08 0.36 5.96
C GLY A 172 17.54 0.63 7.36
N LEU A 173 17.96 1.72 8.01
CA LEU A 173 17.41 2.14 9.31
C LEU A 173 16.27 3.12 9.10
N ASP A 174 15.15 2.89 9.78
CA ASP A 174 14.00 3.78 9.80
C ASP A 174 14.44 5.20 10.17
N VAL A 175 14.04 6.19 9.36
CA VAL A 175 14.28 7.62 9.60
C VAL A 175 13.00 8.44 9.70
N TYR A 176 11.90 7.95 9.14
CA TYR A 176 10.57 8.56 9.23
C TYR A 176 9.46 7.50 9.03
N SER A 177 8.38 7.58 9.82
CA SER A 177 7.14 6.82 9.59
C SER A 177 5.94 7.71 9.92
N GLY A 178 5.08 7.94 8.93
CA GLY A 178 3.92 8.81 9.02
C GLY A 178 2.68 8.22 8.36
N ILE A 179 1.51 8.42 8.98
CA ILE A 179 0.24 7.81 8.56
C ILE A 179 -0.89 8.84 8.64
N GLY A 180 -1.82 8.78 7.68
CA GLY A 180 -3.03 9.58 7.71
C GLY A 180 -4.22 8.91 7.01
N PRO A 181 -5.47 9.22 7.41
CA PRO A 181 -6.67 8.66 6.80
C PRO A 181 -6.85 9.28 5.41
N ILE A 182 -7.20 8.47 4.42
CA ILE A 182 -7.57 9.01 3.11
C ILE A 182 -9.06 9.36 3.12
N SER A 183 -9.37 10.58 2.69
CA SER A 183 -10.72 10.96 2.30
C SER A 183 -10.99 10.26 0.98
N ALA A 184 -12.05 9.45 0.90
CA ALA A 184 -12.42 8.77 -0.34
C ALA A 184 -12.40 9.74 -1.54
N VAL A 185 -11.73 9.32 -2.62
CA VAL A 185 -11.80 9.93 -3.96
C VAL A 185 -13.25 10.15 -4.34
N PRO A 186 -13.63 11.25 -5.02
CA PRO A 186 -15.02 11.54 -5.31
C PRO A 186 -15.71 10.43 -6.13
N GLY A 187 -16.56 9.66 -5.44
CA GLY A 187 -17.57 8.72 -5.93
C GLY A 187 -18.78 8.77 -4.97
N PRO A 188 -20.03 8.54 -5.44
CA PRO A 188 -21.19 9.35 -5.10
C PRO A 188 -21.51 9.39 -3.60
N ALA A 189 -21.76 10.62 -3.13
CA ALA A 189 -22.20 10.93 -1.79
C ALA A 189 -23.43 10.10 -1.38
N SER A 190 -23.24 9.20 -0.41
CA SER A 190 -24.33 8.78 0.47
C SER A 190 -23.80 8.33 1.83
N GLY A 191 -23.86 9.24 2.80
CA GLY A 191 -24.21 8.94 4.19
C GLY A 191 -23.19 8.31 5.13
N TRP A 192 -22.07 7.76 4.65
CA TRP A 192 -21.13 7.04 5.52
C TRP A 192 -19.73 7.66 5.41
N MET A 193 -19.49 8.76 6.13
CA MET A 193 -18.15 9.32 6.27
C MET A 193 -17.55 9.01 7.65
N MET A 194 -16.24 8.79 7.62
CA MET A 194 -15.27 8.74 8.71
C MET A 194 -15.14 7.40 9.45
N ALA A 195 -14.19 6.58 8.97
CA ALA A 195 -13.14 5.91 9.75
C ALA A 195 -12.08 5.47 8.70
N VAL A 196 -10.76 5.50 8.93
CA VAL A 196 -9.91 4.39 9.43
C VAL A 196 -8.44 4.66 9.00
N GLY A 197 -7.45 4.03 9.66
CA GLY A 197 -6.10 3.81 9.09
C GLY A 197 -5.29 2.74 9.85
N LEU A 198 -4.43 2.00 9.12
CA LEU A 198 -4.24 0.55 9.18
C LEU A 198 -2.93 0.01 9.83
N ALA A 199 -2.90 -1.31 10.03
CA ALA A 199 -2.00 -2.19 10.77
C ALA A 199 -0.53 -2.24 10.29
N PHE A 200 0.25 -1.17 10.46
CA PHE A 200 1.59 -1.04 9.84
C PHE A 200 2.83 -1.40 10.67
N VAL A 201 2.69 -2.14 11.78
CA VAL A 201 3.87 -2.58 12.56
C VAL A 201 4.05 -4.10 12.62
N ALA A 202 3.03 -4.91 12.27
CA ALA A 202 3.11 -6.37 12.39
C ALA A 202 3.85 -7.06 11.22
N ALA A 203 3.80 -6.54 9.99
CA ALA A 203 4.56 -7.09 8.87
C ALA A 203 6.03 -6.63 8.85
N GLY A 204 6.33 -5.42 9.35
CA GLY A 204 7.70 -4.93 9.56
C GLY A 204 8.46 -5.70 10.66
N LEU A 205 7.77 -6.09 11.74
CA LEU A 205 8.35 -6.92 12.82
C LEU A 205 8.49 -8.41 12.44
N ALA A 206 7.71 -8.92 11.50
CA ALA A 206 7.93 -10.27 10.96
C ALA A 206 9.17 -10.37 10.06
N ARG A 207 9.64 -9.25 9.48
CA ARG A 207 10.92 -9.18 8.73
C ARG A 207 12.15 -9.05 9.64
N GLN A 208 12.01 -8.55 10.87
CA GLN A 208 13.10 -8.59 11.87
C GLN A 208 13.47 -10.02 12.33
N GLY A 209 12.61 -11.01 12.06
CA GLY A 209 12.90 -12.43 12.34
C GLY A 209 13.73 -13.18 11.28
N ARG A 210 14.04 -12.56 10.12
CA ARG A 210 14.70 -13.25 8.99
C ARG A 210 16.14 -12.84 8.69
N LEU A 211 16.78 -12.04 9.54
CA LEU A 211 18.24 -11.85 9.49
C LEU A 211 18.92 -12.32 10.78
N SER A 212 19.18 -13.64 10.78
CA SER A 212 20.33 -14.33 11.39
C SER A 212 20.17 -14.98 12.77
N PRO A 213 20.18 -16.33 12.87
CA PRO A 213 20.77 -16.97 14.04
C PRO A 213 22.27 -16.65 14.03
N ARG A 214 22.71 -15.83 14.99
CA ARG A 214 24.13 -15.68 15.31
C ARG A 214 24.68 -17.08 15.60
N ALA A 215 25.40 -17.66 14.65
CA ALA A 215 26.30 -18.77 14.94
C ALA A 215 27.32 -18.30 15.98
N PRO A 216 27.62 -19.10 17.01
CA PRO A 216 28.63 -18.72 17.99
C PRO A 216 30.00 -18.65 17.29
N ALA A 217 30.71 -17.56 17.52
CA ALA A 217 32.11 -17.44 17.14
C ALA A 217 32.91 -18.53 17.88
N ASN A 218 33.44 -19.48 17.12
CA ASN A 218 34.45 -20.43 17.58
C ASN A 218 35.66 -20.30 16.65
N GLY A 219 36.81 -19.96 17.24
CA GLY A 219 38.13 -20.01 16.59
C GLY A 219 38.79 -18.66 16.46
#